data_AF-A0A061N9U9-F1
#
_entry.id   AF-A0A061N9U9-F1
#
_cell.length_a   1.000
_cell.length_b   1.000
_cell.length_c   1.000
_cell.angle_alpha   90.00
_cell.angle_beta   90.00
_cell.angle_gamma   90.00
#
_symmetry.space_group_name_H-M   'P 1'
#
loop_
_entity.id
_entity.type
_entity.pdbx_description
1 polymer ?
#
loop_
_entity_poly.entity_id
_entity_poly.type
_entity_poly.pdbx_seq_one_letter_code
_entity_poly.pdbx_strand_id
1 'polypeptide(L)' 'MKVYVTPEEYESAAEIGVSKRNVYDRINRQYWDKERAISTPLIDRSRGSKKSIS' A
#
# COMPACT_ATOMS: atom_id res chain seq x y z
N MET A 1 -17.91 7.19 4.56
CA MET A 1 -17.27 8.26 3.78
C MET A 1 -16.76 7.65 2.48
N LYS A 2 -17.17 8.15 1.30
CA LYS A 2 -16.64 7.66 0.02
C LYS A 2 -15.34 8.42 -0.26
N VAL A 3 -14.21 7.73 -0.19
CA VAL A 3 -12.90 8.29 -0.56
C VAL A 3 -12.66 7.99 -2.04
N TYR A 4 -12.52 9.02 -2.85
CA TYR A 4 -12.18 8.90 -4.26
C TYR A 4 -10.65 8.94 -4.41
N VAL A 5 -10.09 7.82 -4.87
CA VAL A 5 -8.67 7.68 -5.21
C VAL A 5 -8.55 7.72 -6.73
N THR A 6 -7.78 8.66 -7.26
CA THR A 6 -7.59 8.81 -8.71
C THR A 6 -6.66 7.73 -9.26
N PRO A 7 -6.70 7.44 -10.57
CA PRO A 7 -5.72 6.55 -11.20
C PRO A 7 -4.27 6.94 -10.92
N GLU A 8 -3.95 8.24 -10.96
CA GLU A 8 -2.61 8.77 -10.68
C GLU A 8 -2.16 8.46 -9.25
N GLU A 9 -3.06 8.59 -8.26
CA GLU A 9 -2.75 8.23 -6.87
C GLU A 9 -2.48 6.73 -6.70
N TYR A 10 -3.14 5.88 -7.50
CA TYR A 10 -2.83 4.46 -7.54
C TYR A 10 -1.50 4.15 -8.21
N GLU A 11 -1.07 4.96 -9.19
CA GLU A 11 0.25 4.83 -9.80
C GLU A 11 1.35 5.19 -8.80
N SER A 12 1.21 6.31 -8.07
CA SER A 12 2.15 6.67 -6.98
C SER A 12 2.22 5.60 -5.89
N ALA A 13 1.08 4.99 -5.55
CA ALA A 13 1.05 3.86 -4.62
C ALA A 13 1.78 2.63 -5.20
N ALA A 14 1.62 2.36 -6.49
CA ALA A 14 2.29 1.24 -7.15
C ALA A 14 3.82 1.41 -7.18
N GLU A 15 4.33 2.64 -7.32
CA GLU A 15 5.77 2.95 -7.27
C GLU A 15 6.40 2.52 -5.93
N ILE A 16 5.66 2.60 -4.82
CA ILE A 16 6.12 2.14 -3.50
C ILE A 16 5.70 0.69 -3.17
N GLY A 17 5.22 -0.05 -4.17
CA GLY A 17 4.82 -1.46 -4.04
C GLY A 17 3.44 -1.67 -3.41
N VAL A 18 2.57 -0.66 -3.40
CA VAL A 18 1.21 -0.76 -2.87
C VAL A 18 0.22 -0.90 -4.03
N SER A 19 -0.43 -2.05 -4.13
CA SER A 19 -1.45 -2.30 -5.15
C SER A 19 -2.77 -1.56 -4.88
N LYS A 20 -3.58 -1.37 -5.94
CA LYS A 20 -4.93 -0.77 -5.84
C LYS A 20 -5.80 -1.46 -4.79
N ARG A 21 -5.72 -2.79 -4.71
CA ARG A 21 -6.42 -3.61 -3.71
C ARG A 21 -6.01 -3.22 -2.29
N ASN A 22 -4.71 -3.03 -2.05
CA ASN A 22 -4.20 -2.66 -0.74
C ASN A 22 -4.63 -1.24 -0.34
N VAL A 23 -4.63 -0.29 -1.27
CA VAL A 23 -5.17 1.07 -1.02
C VAL A 23 -6.66 0.98 -0.64
N TYR A 24 -7.45 0.21 -1.39
CA TYR A 24 -8.87 -0.01 -1.09
C TYR A 24 -9.08 -0.62 0.29
N ASP A 25 -8.33 -1.67 0.64
CA ASP A 25 -8.45 -2.35 1.93
C ASP A 25 -8.00 -1.44 3.09
N ARG A 26 -6.97 -0.61 2.90
CA ARG A 26 -6.54 0.39 3.89
C ARG A 26 -7.63 1.42 4.18
N ILE A 27 -8.30 1.92 3.16
CA ILE A 27 -9.38 2.90 3.32
C ILE A 27 -10.64 2.25 3.92
N ASN A 28 -11.09 1.12 3.39
CA ASN A 28 -12.40 0.55 3.74
C ASN A 28 -12.38 -0.35 4.97
N ARG A 29 -11.28 -1.07 5.21
CA ARG A 29 -11.17 -2.05 6.30
C ARG A 29 -10.33 -1.53 7.46
N GLN A 30 -9.30 -0.73 7.16
CA GLN A 30 -8.41 -0.17 8.18
C GLN A 30 -8.73 1.30 8.52
N TYR A 31 -9.65 1.91 7.79
CA TYR A 31 -10.10 3.30 7.99
C TYR A 31 -8.94 4.31 7.95
N TRP A 32 -7.93 4.05 7.12
CA TRP A 32 -6.85 4.99 6.89
C TRP A 32 -7.30 6.12 5.99
N ASP A 33 -6.75 7.30 6.26
CA ASP A 33 -6.82 8.42 5.33
C ASP A 33 -6.16 8.07 4.01
N LYS A 34 -6.66 8.69 2.94
CA LYS A 34 -6.18 8.47 1.58
C LYS A 34 -4.66 8.66 1.47
N GLU A 35 -4.14 9.76 2.00
CA GLU A 35 -2.73 10.10 1.97
C GLU A 35 -1.88 9.01 2.64
N ARG A 36 -2.29 8.55 3.82
CA ARG A 36 -1.62 7.45 4.51
C ARG A 36 -1.69 6.14 3.71
N ALA A 37 -2.84 5.87 3.09
CA ALA A 37 -3.06 4.65 2.33
C ALA A 37 -2.18 4.55 1.07
N ILE A 38 -1.85 5.67 0.42
CA ILE A 38 -1.00 5.70 -0.78
C ILE A 38 0.48 5.91 -0.47
N SER A 39 0.84 6.49 0.67
CA SER A 39 2.24 6.83 1.02
C SER A 39 2.95 5.80 1.91
N THR A 40 2.23 4.88 2.53
CA THR A 40 2.83 3.88 3.42
C THR A 40 3.26 2.63 2.63
N PRO A 41 4.54 2.27 2.52
CA PRO A 41 4.96 1.05 1.82
C PRO A 41 4.44 -0.21 2.54
N LEU A 42 4.34 -1.33 1.81
CA LEU A 42 4.06 -2.62 2.45
C LEU A 42 5.28 -3.09 3.24
N ILE A 43 5.03 -3.60 4.45
CA ILE A 43 6.05 -4.30 5.22
C ILE A 43 6.30 -5.63 4.51
N ASP A 44 7.40 -5.69 3.77
CA ASP A 44 7.88 -6.94 3.20
C ASP A 44 8.33 -7.85 4.35
N ARG A 45 7.52 -8.87 4.66
CA ARG A 45 7.85 -9.86 5.69
C ARG A 45 9.05 -10.74 5.28
N SER A 46 9.50 -10.65 4.03
CA SER A 46 10.69 -11.34 3.52
C SER A 46 12.01 -10.62 3.90
N ARG A 47 11.99 -9.30 4.13
CA ARG A 47 13.17 -8.55 4.63
C ARG A 47 13.65 -8.97 6.02
N GLY A 48 12.84 -9.73 6.77
CA GLY A 48 13.23 -10.32 8.06
C GLY A 48 13.82 -11.73 7.96
N SER A 49 13.57 -12.45 6.86
CA SER A 49 14.23 -13.73 6.58
C SER A 49 15.56 -13.42 5.90
N LYS A 50 16.65 -13.45 6.67
CA LYS A 50 18.01 -13.46 6.10
C LYS A 50 18.03 -14.45 4.94
N LYS A 51 18.34 -13.99 3.73
CA LYS A 51 18.71 -14.87 2.62
C LYS A 51 19.83 -15.77 3.14
N SER A 52 19.52 -17.02 3.42
CA SER A 52 20.52 -18.08 3.46
C SER A 52 21.20 -18.06 2.10
N ILE A 53 22.45 -17.62 2.08
CA ILE A 53 23.29 -17.74 0.91
C ILE A 53 23.52 -19.25 0.74
N SER A 54 23.15 -19.78 -0.41
CA SER A 54 23.52 -21.12 -0.87
C SER A 54 24.26 -20.96 -2.18
#